data_AF-A0A5B7JN54-F1
#
_entry.id   AF-A0A5B7JN54-F1
#
_cell.length_a   1.000
_cell.length_b   1.000
_cell.length_c   1.000
_cell.angle_alpha   90.00
_cell.angle_beta   90.00
_cell.angle_gamma   90.00
#
_symmetry.space_group_name_H-M   'P 1'
#
loop_
_entity.id
_entity.type
_entity.pdbx_description
1 polymer ?
#
loop_
_entity_poly.entity_id
_entity_poly.type
_entity_poly.pdbx_seq_one_letter_code
_entity_poly.pdbx_strand_id
1 'polypeptide(L)'
;MAMYLCCFRQLCGAAPHPTLPTRTTPTIILDTGYMGHEVVIVKNGVRICGTGGALGNIPILQNKAYFEVKLQQSGEVKQLL
;
A
#
# COMPACT_ATOMS: atom_id res chain seq x y z
N MET A 1 45.96 36.82 7.47
CA MET A 1 45.56 36.56 6.07
C MET A 1 44.94 35.16 5.97
N ALA A 2 43.80 34.94 6.65
CA ALA A 2 43.20 33.60 6.83
C ALA A 2 41.89 33.43 6.03
N MET A 3 41.74 34.18 4.93
CA MET A 3 40.47 34.28 4.18
C MET A 3 40.40 33.41 2.91
N TYR A 4 41.42 32.60 2.62
CA TYR A 4 41.45 31.77 1.40
C TYR A 4 41.26 30.27 1.63
N LEU A 5 41.14 29.82 2.89
CA LEU A 5 41.00 28.40 3.25
C LEU A 5 39.54 27.92 3.37
N CYS A 6 38.56 28.79 3.12
CA CYS A 6 37.14 28.48 3.26
C CYS A 6 36.57 27.72 2.05
N CYS A 7 37.16 27.90 0.86
CA CYS A 7 36.57 27.39 -0.39
C CYS A 7 36.93 25.92 -0.70
N PHE A 8 37.94 25.35 -0.05
CA PHE A 8 38.42 24.00 -0.39
C PHE A 8 37.66 22.87 0.33
N ARG A 9 36.82 23.18 1.34
CA ARG A 9 36.02 22.17 2.05
C ARG A 9 34.69 21.83 1.37
N GLN A 10 34.25 22.58 0.37
CA GLN A 10 33.00 22.29 -0.35
C GLN A 10 33.10 21.17 -1.41
N LEU A 11 34.31 20.68 -1.74
CA LEU A 11 34.48 19.64 -2.77
C LEU A 11 34.48 18.20 -2.22
N CYS A 12 34.48 18.00 -0.90
CA CYS A 12 34.44 16.67 -0.27
C CYS A 12 33.27 16.48 0.72
N GLY A 13 32.34 17.44 0.79
CA GLY A 13 31.13 17.32 1.60
C GLY A 13 30.05 16.59 0.81
N ALA A 14 29.69 15.38 1.23
CA ALA A 14 28.54 14.65 0.73
C ALA A 14 27.36 15.61 0.56
N ALA A 15 26.90 15.80 -0.68
CA ALA A 15 25.66 16.51 -0.93
C ALA A 15 24.57 15.88 -0.04
N PRO A 16 23.76 16.66 0.68
CA PRO A 16 22.56 16.12 1.30
C PRO A 16 21.75 15.53 0.16
N HIS A 17 21.73 14.20 0.08
CA HIS A 17 20.85 13.51 -0.85
C HIS A 17 19.46 14.04 -0.52
N PRO A 18 18.69 14.61 -1.47
CA PRO A 18 17.30 14.92 -1.20
C PRO A 18 16.69 13.60 -0.73
N THR A 19 16.34 13.52 0.55
CA THR A 19 15.64 12.37 1.10
C THR A 19 14.34 12.32 0.33
N LEU A 20 14.28 11.44 -0.68
CA LEU A 20 13.05 11.16 -1.40
C LEU A 20 11.99 10.94 -0.31
N PRO A 21 10.86 11.66 -0.33
CA PRO A 21 9.79 11.40 0.61
C PRO A 21 9.48 9.92 0.50
N THR A 22 9.74 9.18 1.59
CA THR A 22 9.45 7.75 1.66
C THR A 22 7.96 7.62 1.36
N ARG A 23 7.62 7.14 0.15
CA ARG A 23 6.24 6.85 -0.22
C ARG A 23 5.78 5.74 0.72
N THR A 24 5.09 6.12 1.78
CA THR A 24 4.41 5.17 2.67
C THR A 24 3.27 4.60 1.84
N THR A 25 3.49 3.41 1.28
CA THR A 25 2.44 2.69 0.56
C THR A 25 1.36 2.35 1.57
N PRO A 26 0.11 2.81 1.38
CA PRO A 26 -0.95 2.52 2.31
C PRO A 26 -1.24 1.02 2.31
N THR A 27 -1.57 0.48 3.49
CA THR A 27 -1.98 -0.93 3.60
C THR A 27 -3.34 -1.10 2.95
N ILE A 28 -3.40 -1.97 1.94
CA ILE A 28 -4.64 -2.30 1.22
C ILE A 28 -5.28 -3.51 1.90
N ILE A 29 -6.51 -3.35 2.36
CA ILE A 29 -7.32 -4.39 3.02
C ILE A 29 -8.77 -4.33 2.52
N LEU A 30 -9.56 -5.35 2.84
CA LEU A 30 -11.01 -5.35 2.63
C LEU A 30 -11.68 -4.41 3.63
N ASP A 31 -12.61 -3.60 3.14
CA ASP A 31 -13.34 -2.58 3.89
C ASP A 31 -14.63 -3.15 4.49
N THR A 32 -14.73 -3.09 5.82
CA THR A 32 -15.92 -3.55 6.56
C THR A 32 -17.11 -2.60 6.42
N GLY A 33 -16.92 -1.37 5.95
CA GLY A 33 -17.99 -0.43 5.62
C GLY A 33 -18.66 -0.74 4.28
N TYR A 34 -17.99 -1.49 3.40
CA TYR A 34 -18.45 -1.83 2.05
C TYR A 34 -18.40 -3.34 1.81
N MET A 35 -19.10 -4.09 2.65
CA MET A 35 -19.24 -5.54 2.55
C MET A 35 -20.71 -5.97 2.59
N GLY A 36 -21.02 -7.12 2.01
CA GLY A 36 -22.35 -7.73 2.07
C GLY A 36 -22.76 -8.09 3.50
N HIS A 37 -24.07 -8.12 3.76
CA HIS A 37 -24.61 -8.40 5.10
C HIS A 37 -24.19 -9.77 5.67
N GLU A 38 -24.07 -10.79 4.82
CA GLU A 38 -23.67 -12.15 5.20
C GLU A 38 -22.18 -12.44 4.95
N VAL A 39 -21.39 -11.40 4.71
CA VAL A 39 -19.95 -11.50 4.52
C VAL A 39 -19.25 -11.48 5.88
N VAL A 40 -18.14 -12.19 5.99
CA VAL A 40 -17.27 -12.15 7.17
C VAL A 40 -15.84 -11.89 6.72
N ILE A 41 -15.23 -10.85 7.26
CA ILE A 41 -13.84 -10.49 6.99
C ILE A 41 -12.99 -10.89 8.20
N VAL A 42 -11.93 -11.67 7.97
CA VAL A 42 -11.01 -12.17 9.01
C VAL A 42 -9.56 -11.94 8.61
N LYS A 43 -8.62 -12.34 9.47
CA LYS A 43 -7.17 -12.25 9.22
C LYS A 43 -6.78 -10.81 8.86
N ASN A 44 -7.13 -9.84 9.70
CA ASN A 44 -6.78 -8.43 9.54
C ASN A 44 -7.18 -7.85 8.17
N GLY A 45 -8.37 -8.19 7.67
CA GLY A 45 -8.87 -7.60 6.42
C GLY A 45 -8.37 -8.26 5.15
N VAL A 46 -7.66 -9.40 5.20
CA VAL A 46 -7.12 -10.07 4.00
C VAL A 46 -7.79 -11.39 3.64
N ARG A 47 -8.80 -11.83 4.40
CA ARG A 47 -9.57 -13.04 4.09
C ARG A 47 -11.07 -12.75 4.19
N ILE A 48 -11.80 -13.16 3.16
CA ILE A 48 -13.25 -13.08 3.08
C ILE A 48 -13.86 -14.49 3.13
N CYS A 49 -14.99 -14.62 3.83
CA CYS A 49 -15.82 -15.83 3.91
C CYS A 49 -17.30 -15.42 3.95
N GLY A 50 -18.22 -16.40 3.87
CA GLY A 50 -19.67 -16.16 3.86
C GLY A 50 -20.24 -15.98 2.46
N THR A 51 -21.40 -15.34 2.36
CA THR A 51 -22.12 -15.14 1.09
C THR A 51 -22.16 -13.66 0.74
N GLY A 52 -21.54 -13.30 -0.39
CA GLY A 52 -21.47 -11.92 -0.87
C GLY A 52 -20.05 -11.51 -1.24
N GLY A 53 -19.80 -10.20 -1.28
CA GLY A 53 -18.49 -9.62 -1.59
C GLY A 53 -18.15 -8.42 -0.70
N ALA A 54 -16.92 -7.93 -0.78
CA ALA A 54 -16.45 -6.74 -0.10
C ALA A 54 -15.47 -5.97 -0.98
N LEU A 55 -15.48 -4.64 -0.89
CA LEU A 55 -14.55 -3.76 -1.58
C LEU A 55 -13.25 -3.59 -0.80
N GLY A 56 -12.20 -3.13 -1.49
CA GLY A 56 -10.98 -2.66 -0.83
C GLY A 56 -11.18 -1.28 -0.20
N ASN A 57 -10.37 -0.95 0.80
CA ASN A 57 -10.39 0.36 1.47
C ASN A 57 -9.85 1.53 0.61
N ILE A 58 -9.29 1.25 -0.58
CA ILE A 58 -8.66 2.24 -1.46
C ILE A 58 -9.07 1.97 -2.91
N PRO A 59 -9.53 3.00 -3.65
CA PRO A 59 -9.87 2.86 -5.06
C PRO A 59 -8.61 2.76 -5.95
N ILE A 60 -8.78 2.18 -7.15
CA ILE A 60 -7.73 2.14 -8.17
C ILE A 60 -7.71 3.49 -8.90
N LEU A 61 -6.77 4.37 -8.54
CA LEU A 61 -6.58 5.69 -9.17
C LEU A 61 -5.51 5.72 -10.26
N GLN A 62 -4.99 4.55 -10.64
CA GLN A 62 -3.86 4.37 -11.55
C GLN A 62 -4.27 3.54 -12.76
N ASN A 63 -3.59 3.75 -13.90
CA ASN A 63 -3.90 3.07 -15.15
C ASN A 63 -3.70 1.55 -15.10
N LYS A 64 -2.87 1.05 -14.19
CA LYS A 64 -2.57 -0.37 -14.02
C LYS A 64 -2.51 -0.69 -12.52
N ALA A 65 -3.24 -1.71 -12.10
CA ALA A 65 -3.20 -2.25 -10.75
C ALA A 65 -3.07 -3.76 -10.80
N TYR A 66 -2.39 -4.33 -9.82
CA TYR A 66 -2.18 -5.77 -9.67
C TYR A 66 -2.59 -6.19 -8.26
N PHE A 67 -3.30 -7.30 -8.16
CA PHE A 67 -3.71 -7.91 -6.91
C PHE A 67 -3.78 -9.43 -7.10
N GLU A 68 -3.69 -10.17 -6.01
CA GLU A 68 -3.73 -11.62 -6.01
C GLU A 68 -4.82 -12.12 -5.07
N VAL A 69 -5.44 -13.23 -5.46
CA VAL A 69 -6.43 -13.93 -4.63
C VAL A 69 -6.00 -15.38 -4.52
N LYS A 70 -5.93 -15.89 -3.29
CA LYS A 70 -5.64 -17.30 -3.01
C LYS A 70 -6.84 -17.98 -2.39
N LEU A 71 -7.41 -18.95 -3.11
CA LEU A 71 -8.47 -19.81 -2.61
C LEU A 71 -7.93 -20.67 -1.45
N GLN A 72 -8.46 -20.47 -0.25
CA GLN A 72 -8.03 -21.19 0.96
C GLN A 72 -8.80 -22.50 1.15
N GLN A 73 -10.06 -22.53 0.72
CA GLN A 73 -10.95 -23.68 0.76
C GLN A 73 -11.87 -23.61 -0.46
N SER A 74 -12.15 -24.75 -1.09
CA SER A 74 -13.06 -24.84 -2.24
C SER A 74 -14.52 -24.70 -1.78
N GLY A 75 -15.23 -23.73 -2.37
CA GLY A 75 -16.65 -23.41 -2.21
C GLY A 75 -17.05 -22.35 -3.27
N GLU A 76 -18.29 -21.85 -3.30
CA GLU A 76 -18.70 -20.79 -4.24
C GLU A 76 -18.06 -19.45 -3.82
N VAL A 77 -17.01 -19.01 -4.53
CA VAL A 77 -16.29 -17.77 -4.24
C VAL A 77 -16.76 -16.66 -5.19
N LYS A 78 -17.43 -15.64 -4.66
CA LYS A 78 -17.75 -14.40 -5.39
C LYS A 78 -16.92 -13.23 -4.84
N GLN A 79 -15.71 -13.04 -5.38
CA GLN A 79 -14.93 -11.83 -5.12
C GLN A 79 -15.26 -10.81 -6.24
N LEU A 80 -15.92 -9.71 -5.89
CA LEU A 80 -16.13 -8.56 -6.78
C LEU A 80 -15.18 -7.44 -6.33
N LEU A 81 -14.40 -6.89 -7.27
CA LEU A 81 -13.58 -5.69 -7.07
C LEU A 81 -14.39 -4.42 -7.24
#